data_AF-A0A0E3CGJ7-F1
#
_entry.id   AF-A0A0E3CGJ7-F1
#
_cell.length_a   1.000
_cell.length_b   1.000
_cell.length_c   1.000
_cell.angle_alpha   90.00
_cell.angle_beta   90.00
_cell.angle_gamma   90.00
#
_symmetry.space_group_name_H-M   'P 1'
#
loop_
_entity.id
_entity.type
_entity.pdbx_description
1 polymer ?
#
loop_
_entity_poly.entity_id
_entity_poly.type
_entity_poly.pdbx_seq_one_letter_code
_entity_poly.pdbx_strand_id
1 'polypeptide(L)'
;MTKLMSERTYQCTNPECGHTFIALVEIVRTLSPSATPDPSINIPLSSHVRRDVMRTVLDHAEEAAHQPRYTKPITGDLFACESPPG
;
A
#
# COMPACT_ATOMS: atom_id res chain seq x y z
N MET A 1 -1.37 4.71 -18.99
CA MET A 1 -0.62 3.96 -17.95
C MET A 1 -1.53 3.78 -16.75
N THR A 2 -1.75 2.57 -16.26
CA THR A 2 -2.64 2.34 -15.10
C THR A 2 -1.98 2.85 -13.82
N LYS A 3 -2.76 3.15 -12.77
CA LYS A 3 -2.21 3.55 -11.45
C LYS A 3 -1.33 2.46 -10.80
N LEU A 4 -1.38 1.24 -11.32
CA LEU A 4 -0.64 0.07 -10.84
C LEU A 4 0.66 -0.19 -11.60
N MET A 5 0.96 0.61 -12.62
CA MET A 5 2.04 0.38 -13.56
C MET A 5 3.13 1.45 -13.42
N SER A 6 4.38 1.02 -13.37
CA SER A 6 5.56 1.88 -13.28
C SER A 6 6.56 1.51 -14.37
N GLU A 7 7.14 2.53 -15.00
CA GLU A 7 8.23 2.37 -15.96
C GLU A 7 9.58 2.46 -15.25
N ARG A 8 10.50 1.58 -15.63
CA ARG A 8 11.86 1.55 -15.07
C ARG A 8 12.88 1.32 -16.18
N THR A 9 13.92 2.12 -16.14
CA THR A 9 15.11 1.93 -16.99
C THR A 9 16.04 0.91 -16.32
N TYR A 10 16.41 -0.10 -17.09
CA TYR A 10 17.37 -1.12 -16.69
C TYR A 10 18.57 -1.10 -17.62
N GLN A 11 19.71 -1.52 -17.08
CA GLN A 11 20.94 -1.76 -17.82
C GLN A 11 21.40 -3.19 -17.55
N CYS A 12 21.87 -3.87 -18.60
CA CYS A 12 22.45 -5.19 -18.46
C CYS A 12 23.66 -5.14 -17.52
N THR A 13 23.82 -6.18 -16.70
CA THR A 13 24.90 -6.28 -15.72
C THR A 13 26.26 -6.54 -16.35
N ASN A 14 26.32 -7.05 -17.58
CA ASN A 14 27.57 -7.17 -18.32
C ASN A 14 27.95 -5.80 -18.93
N PRO A 15 29.02 -5.14 -18.44
CA PRO A 15 29.40 -3.81 -18.92
C PRO A 15 29.80 -3.79 -20.40
N GLU A 16 30.35 -4.89 -20.92
CA GLU A 16 30.79 -4.99 -22.32
C GLU A 16 29.62 -5.01 -23.31
N CYS A 17 28.42 -5.42 -22.88
CA CYS A 17 27.29 -5.52 -23.79
C CYS A 17 26.57 -4.19 -24.03
N GLY A 18 26.72 -3.19 -23.14
CA GLY A 18 26.14 -1.85 -23.28
C GLY A 18 24.61 -1.77 -23.37
N HIS A 19 23.88 -2.88 -23.18
CA HIS A 19 22.43 -2.93 -23.44
C HIS A 19 21.63 -2.23 -22.33
N THR A 20 20.79 -1.28 -22.74
CA THR A 20 19.83 -0.57 -21.88
C THR A 20 18.43 -0.73 -22.44
N PHE A 21 17.46 -0.90 -21.55
CA PHE A 21 16.06 -1.14 -21.93
C PHE A 21 15.10 -0.58 -20.89
N ILE A 22 13.88 -0.33 -21.34
CA ILE A 22 12.77 0.08 -20.48
C ILE A 22 11.93 -1.16 -20.16
N ALA A 23 11.61 -1.37 -18.89
CA ALA A 23 10.66 -2.38 -18.48
C ALA A 23 9.48 -1.75 -17.75
N LEU A 24 8.32 -2.35 -17.98
CA LEU A 24 7.07 -1.99 -17.34
C LEU A 24 6.79 -2.98 -16.21
N VAL A 25 6.60 -2.47 -15.01
CA VAL A 25 6.29 -3.25 -13.80
C VAL A 25 4.85 -2.95 -13.39
N GLU A 26 4.02 -3.98 -13.27
CA GLU A 26 2.62 -3.85 -12.89
C GLU A 26 2.32 -4.60 -11.58
N ILE A 27 1.56 -3.94 -10.69
CA ILE A 27 1.04 -4.55 -9.46
C ILE A 27 -0.22 -5.35 -9.80
N VAL A 28 -0.16 -6.67 -9.66
CA VAL A 28 -1.24 -7.57 -10.08
C VAL A 28 -2.20 -7.95 -8.95
N ARG A 29 -1.68 -8.13 -7.73
CA ARG A 29 -2.47 -8.57 -6.57
C ARG A 29 -1.78 -8.26 -5.24
N THR A 30 -2.60 -8.12 -4.21
CA THR A 30 -2.20 -7.90 -2.82
C THR A 30 -2.00 -9.24 -2.11
N LEU A 31 -0.78 -9.47 -1.60
CA LEU A 31 -0.46 -10.65 -0.76
C LEU A 31 -0.77 -10.42 0.72
N SER A 32 -0.60 -9.18 1.17
CA SER A 32 -0.97 -8.73 2.52
C SER A 32 -1.60 -7.33 2.40
N PRO A 33 -2.74 -7.06 3.05
CA PRO A 33 -3.39 -5.75 2.98
C PRO A 33 -2.46 -4.62 3.42
N SER A 34 -2.57 -3.46 2.76
CA SER A 34 -1.93 -2.23 3.23
C SER A 34 -2.63 -1.74 4.49
N ALA A 35 -1.86 -1.25 5.46
CA ALA A 35 -2.39 -0.58 6.65
C ALA A 35 -2.99 0.81 6.32
N THR A 36 -2.59 1.42 5.20
CA THR A 36 -3.09 2.73 4.74
C THR A 36 -3.36 2.67 3.24
N PRO A 37 -4.47 2.02 2.82
CA PRO A 37 -4.81 1.91 1.41
C PRO A 37 -5.28 3.26 0.84
N ASP A 38 -4.91 3.54 -0.41
CA ASP A 38 -5.55 4.61 -1.19
C ASP A 38 -6.92 4.10 -1.69
N PRO A 39 -8.05 4.70 -1.26
CA PRO A 39 -9.37 4.23 -1.66
C PRO A 39 -9.65 4.37 -3.16
N SER A 40 -8.87 5.19 -3.87
CA SER A 40 -8.97 5.36 -5.32
C SER A 40 -8.24 4.28 -6.12
N ILE A 41 -7.62 3.30 -5.45
CA ILE A 41 -6.85 2.20 -6.05
C ILE A 41 -7.38 0.88 -5.50
N ASN A 42 -7.98 0.07 -6.37
CA ASN A 42 -8.45 -1.27 -6.03
C ASN A 42 -7.48 -2.33 -6.58
N ILE A 43 -6.84 -3.07 -5.68
CA ILE A 43 -5.92 -4.16 -6.02
C ILE A 43 -6.53 -5.47 -5.49
N PRO A 44 -6.75 -6.49 -6.33
CA PRO A 44 -7.36 -7.73 -5.88
C PRO A 44 -6.44 -8.46 -4.90
N LEU A 45 -7.03 -9.06 -3.86
CA LEU A 45 -6.29 -9.96 -2.97
C LEU A 45 -5.95 -11.27 -3.69
N SER A 46 -4.77 -11.80 -3.42
CA SER A 46 -4.35 -13.14 -3.89
C SER A 46 -5.32 -14.22 -3.39
N SER A 47 -5.55 -15.25 -4.20
CA SER A 47 -6.41 -16.39 -3.84
C SER A 47 -5.94 -17.15 -2.60
N HIS A 48 -4.68 -17.03 -2.23
CA HIS A 48 -4.10 -17.64 -1.02
C HIS A 48 -4.52 -16.92 0.26
N VAL A 49 -5.03 -15.68 0.17
CA VAL A 49 -5.51 -14.91 1.31
C VAL A 49 -6.90 -15.41 1.71
N ARG A 50 -7.02 -16.03 2.88
CA ARG A 50 -8.30 -16.45 3.46
C ARG A 50 -9.05 -15.24 4.01
N ARG A 51 -9.90 -14.64 3.18
CA ARG A 51 -10.62 -13.40 3.51
C ARG A 51 -11.45 -13.50 4.79
N ASP A 52 -12.09 -14.65 5.02
CA ASP A 52 -12.92 -14.87 6.21
C ASP A 52 -12.08 -14.88 7.49
N VAL A 53 -10.96 -15.61 7.48
CA VAL A 53 -10.02 -15.65 8.61
C VAL A 53 -9.44 -14.27 8.87
N MET A 54 -9.06 -13.55 7.82
CA MET A 54 -8.52 -12.20 7.95
C MET A 54 -9.54 -11.24 8.56
N ARG A 55 -10.82 -11.36 8.17
CA ARG A 55 -11.92 -10.59 8.79
C ARG A 55 -12.04 -10.92 10.28
N THR A 56 -12.08 -12.20 10.65
CA THR A 56 -12.12 -12.63 12.06
C THR A 56 -10.96 -12.08 12.89
N VAL A 57 -9.74 -12.07 12.34
CA VAL A 57 -8.58 -11.47 13.02
C VAL A 57 -8.78 -9.97 13.25
N LEU A 58 -9.30 -9.25 12.25
CA LEU A 58 -9.57 -7.81 12.38
C LEU A 58 -10.70 -7.51 13.37
N ASP A 59 -11.74 -8.35 13.40
CA ASP A 59 -12.90 -8.17 14.30
C ASP A 59 -12.54 -8.41 15.79
N HIS A 60 -11.53 -9.23 16.07
CA HIS A 60 -11.11 -9.60 17.42
C HIS A 60 -9.79 -8.96 17.87
N ALA A 61 -9.09 -8.26 16.99
CA ALA A 61 -7.83 -7.61 17.35
C ALA A 61 -8.09 -6.46 18.33
N GLU A 62 -7.31 -6.42 19.43
CA GLU A 62 -7.30 -5.27 20.34
C GLU A 62 -6.62 -4.07 19.67
N GLU A 63 -7.12 -2.87 19.98
CA GLU A 63 -6.50 -1.64 19.52
C GLU A 63 -5.21 -1.36 20.30
N ALA A 64 -4.10 -1.24 19.59
CA ALA A 64 -2.81 -0.84 20.16
C ALA A 64 -2.50 0.61 19.76
N ALA A 65 -1.89 1.36 20.68
CA ALA A 65 -1.50 2.75 20.42
C ALA A 65 -0.54 2.85 19.21
N HIS A 66 -0.92 3.63 18.20
CA HIS A 66 -0.10 3.91 17.03
C HIS A 66 -0.11 5.42 16.70
N GLN A 67 1.08 6.03 16.61
CA GLN A 67 1.22 7.42 16.18
C GLN A 67 1.75 7.46 14.73
N PRO A 68 0.96 7.94 13.75
CA PRO A 68 1.41 8.05 12.37
C PRO A 68 2.52 9.12 12.25
N ARG A 69 3.64 8.76 11.57
CA ARG A 69 4.78 9.69 11.36
C ARG A 69 4.86 10.27 9.95
N TYR A 70 4.40 9.52 8.95
CA TYR A 70 4.65 9.84 7.53
C TYR A 70 3.38 9.92 6.69
N THR A 71 2.25 9.46 7.21
CA THR A 71 0.97 9.49 6.50
C THR A 71 0.31 10.84 6.74
N LYS A 72 0.05 11.57 5.65
CA LYS A 72 -0.81 12.74 5.73
C LYS A 72 -2.21 12.25 6.10
N PRO A 73 -2.91 12.90 7.04
CA PRO A 73 -4.30 12.57 7.31
C PRO A 73 -5.11 12.85 6.04
N ILE A 74 -5.66 11.80 5.45
CA ILE A 74 -6.39 11.84 4.17
C ILE A 74 -7.89 12.06 4.36
N THR A 75 -8.38 11.98 5.61
CA THR A 75 -9.76 12.25 5.97
C THR A 75 -9.79 13.38 6.99
N GLY A 76 -10.77 14.28 6.90
CA GLY A 76 -11.02 15.34 7.89
C GLY A 76 -11.60 14.84 9.21
N ASP A 77 -11.34 13.60 9.60
CA ASP A 77 -11.85 12.91 10.79
C ASP A 77 -11.04 13.22 12.08
N LEU A 78 -9.93 13.96 11.96
CA LEU A 78 -9.16 14.49 13.11
C LEU A 78 -9.69 15.83 13.68
N PHE A 79 -10.70 16.46 13.07
CA PHE A 79 -11.24 17.75 13.55
C PHE A 79 -12.36 17.64 14.59
N ALA A 80 -12.54 16.47 15.23
CA ALA A 80 -13.53 16.27 16.29
C ALA A 80 -12.96 15.63 17.59
N CYS A 81 -11.73 15.97 17.97
CA CYS A 81 -11.36 15.92 19.39
C CYS A 81 -10.85 17.30 19.80
N GLU A 82 -11.59 17.92 20.71
CA GLU A 82 -11.39 19.27 21.23
C GLU A 82 -9.93 19.50 21.68
N SER A 83 -9.40 20.67 21.36
CA SER A 83 -8.18 21.19 22.00
C SER A 83 -8.36 21.21 23.52
N PRO A 84 -7.33 20.88 24.33
CA PRO A 84 -7.45 20.94 25.78
C PRO A 84 -7.71 22.40 26.25
N PRO A 85 -8.56 22.64 27.27
CA PRO A 85 -8.64 23.94 27.91
C PRO A 85 -7.31 24.25 28.62
N GLY A 86 -6.89 25.51 28.52
CA GLY A 86 -5.57 26.01 28.94
C GLY A 86 -5.30 26.04 30.44
#